data_AF-A0AAD9UZG1-F1
#
_entry.id   AF-A0AAD9UZG1-F1
#
_cell.length_a   1.000
_cell.length_b   1.000
_cell.length_c   1.000
_cell.angle_alpha   90.00
_cell.angle_beta   90.00
_cell.angle_gamma   90.00
#
_symmetry.space_group_name_H-M   'P 1'
#
loop_
_entity.id
_entity.type
_entity.pdbx_description
1 polymer ?
#
loop_
_entity_poly.entity_id
_entity_poly.type
_entity_poly.pdbx_seq_one_letter_code
_entity_poly.pdbx_strand_id
1 'polypeptide(L)'
;MKMLMELDTVKSRMQDASRALQEADNWTVLSSDVDKVFESGDVKAIAAKLEGMHRSLTVLQDVPDYAQRHRLLESLKNRLEALLSPKIVAAFNNHSLDDTKEYVKIFTNIERLDQLQSYYVRCHKAKLQKTWKEVPTEDPSKSMLEWVSKFYDVILSTWHTEVSWCAQVFNEPGSVLCTLITQTLTHLEPSLSSCINEFITKESNIIEKLIELRRVTLRFAQGLETAISQQQQDKCSTLSVELLVDTVFSPYVPYLLDYPTLQQAFLTEQLQAMPLHADGLMETAGFMAESVEKIFHLSEQAVDCCINLTDGYGIHGLCHVLEEFFGAYAGRLDECVSMLRKECSLDADPKMAELPSEGISEDWTMFQNAFRLIQICGDLLLKMEILDERLLAAIFMFEEDSQTPEKPQEKSASSPRPFRWFNYLQKERPAEFNALNELKQKLKSAGESAVVLPVVADQFQSLNERVHTFAFDIIFIQIRQQLAQTPKLQIGDYLLTLPQQLEPFITQDNPGLAAAMKAGNLPFPDIQDQDEHNPGSNWLGSIARGTMHVYTESILRIHELTPYSTQQLLADIDYFCNVLEALEVNPSQILTHINVLLKASPDKFHEVASDLGVEDRIMVAIAGIRNIR
;
A
#
# COMPACT_ATOMS: atom_id res chain seq x y z
N MET A 1 21.25 -9.70 73.32
CA MET A 1 20.89 -9.89 71.90
C MET A 1 22.13 -10.13 71.02
N LYS A 2 23.20 -9.32 71.12
CA LYS A 2 24.44 -9.47 70.34
C LYS A 2 25.17 -10.83 70.53
N MET A 3 25.31 -11.29 71.78
CA MET A 3 25.95 -12.58 72.11
C MET A 3 25.19 -13.81 71.57
N LEU A 4 23.85 -13.75 71.50
CA LEU A 4 23.02 -14.83 70.97
C LEU A 4 23.15 -14.94 69.45
N MET A 5 23.25 -13.80 68.73
CA MET A 5 23.55 -13.78 67.30
C MET A 5 24.96 -14.32 67.01
N GLU A 6 25.96 -13.97 67.82
CA GLU A 6 27.34 -14.46 67.65
C GLU A 6 27.42 -15.99 67.87
N LEU A 7 26.73 -16.52 68.87
CA LEU A 7 26.72 -17.95 69.16
C LEU A 7 25.94 -18.76 68.10
N ASP A 8 24.84 -18.20 67.59
CA ASP A 8 24.09 -18.78 66.47
C ASP A 8 24.92 -18.76 65.17
N THR A 9 25.68 -17.69 64.93
CA THR A 9 26.60 -17.59 63.78
C THR A 9 27.71 -18.65 63.85
N VAL A 10 28.31 -18.85 65.02
CA VAL A 10 29.34 -19.89 65.22
C VAL A 10 28.74 -21.28 65.07
N LYS A 11 27.55 -21.52 65.64
CA LYS A 11 26.84 -22.80 65.49
C LYS A 11 26.52 -23.10 64.01
N SER A 12 26.02 -22.12 63.26
CA SER A 12 25.78 -22.26 61.81
C SER A 12 27.07 -22.64 61.10
N ARG A 13 28.16 -21.88 61.31
CA ARG A 13 29.46 -22.15 60.67
C ARG A 13 30.01 -23.54 61.02
N MET A 14 29.85 -24.00 62.26
CA MET A 14 30.26 -25.36 62.65
C MET A 14 29.40 -26.43 61.98
N GLN A 15 28.09 -26.22 61.87
CA GLN A 15 27.19 -27.13 61.17
C GLN A 15 27.45 -27.16 59.66
N ASP A 16 27.82 -26.04 59.07
CA ASP A 16 28.21 -25.92 57.66
C ASP A 16 29.54 -26.62 57.39
N ALA A 17 30.55 -26.40 58.24
CA ALA A 17 31.84 -27.08 58.16
C ALA A 17 31.72 -28.60 58.38
N SER A 18 30.89 -29.05 59.33
CA SER A 18 30.63 -30.48 59.55
C SER A 18 29.97 -31.13 58.34
N ARG A 19 29.00 -30.45 57.71
CA ARG A 19 28.34 -30.93 56.49
C ARG A 19 29.31 -30.99 55.32
N ALA A 20 30.14 -29.96 55.14
CA ALA A 20 31.16 -29.95 54.10
C ALA A 20 32.19 -31.08 54.28
N LEU A 21 32.63 -31.38 55.50
CA LEU A 21 33.54 -32.50 55.76
C LEU A 21 32.90 -33.86 55.45
N GLN A 22 31.64 -34.07 55.82
CA GLN A 22 30.90 -35.28 55.48
C GLN A 22 30.75 -35.46 53.97
N GLU A 23 30.40 -34.40 53.25
CA GLU A 23 30.27 -34.46 51.79
C GLU A 23 31.63 -34.60 51.07
N ALA A 24 32.71 -34.09 51.64
CA ALA A 24 34.06 -34.31 51.11
C ALA A 24 34.51 -35.78 51.25
N ASP A 25 34.15 -36.44 52.36
CA ASP A 25 34.40 -37.88 52.55
C ASP A 25 33.53 -38.72 51.60
N ASN A 26 32.22 -38.39 51.53
CA ASN A 26 31.30 -39.00 50.57
C ASN A 26 31.81 -38.90 49.14
N TRP A 27 32.27 -37.72 48.71
CA TRP A 27 32.85 -37.53 47.38
C TRP A 27 34.05 -38.46 47.13
N THR A 28 34.93 -38.60 48.13
CA THR A 28 36.15 -39.42 47.99
C THR A 28 35.81 -40.91 47.81
N VAL A 29 34.87 -41.42 48.61
CA VAL A 29 34.33 -42.79 48.48
C VAL A 29 33.59 -42.98 47.16
N LEU A 30 32.80 -41.97 46.75
CA LEU A 30 32.05 -42.05 45.52
C LEU A 30 32.98 -42.06 44.30
N SER A 31 34.02 -41.22 44.31
CA SER A 31 35.00 -41.10 43.25
C SER A 31 35.92 -42.31 43.13
N SER A 32 36.27 -43.01 44.23
CA SER A 32 37.16 -44.18 44.18
C SER A 32 36.51 -45.41 43.55
N ASP A 33 35.18 -45.50 43.62
CA ASP A 33 34.43 -46.66 43.13
C ASP A 33 33.69 -46.40 41.81
N VAL A 34 33.73 -45.17 41.29
CA VAL A 34 32.93 -44.79 40.13
C VAL A 34 33.28 -45.64 38.89
N ASP A 35 34.56 -45.88 38.62
CA ASP A 35 34.99 -46.67 37.46
C ASP A 35 34.54 -48.13 37.53
N LYS A 36 34.54 -48.74 38.72
CA LYS A 36 34.03 -50.11 38.92
C LYS A 36 32.54 -50.21 38.62
N VAL A 37 31.78 -49.18 38.99
CA VAL A 37 30.34 -49.12 38.71
C VAL A 37 30.10 -48.94 37.20
N PHE A 38 30.95 -48.18 36.50
CA PHE A 38 30.90 -48.10 35.03
C PHE A 38 31.24 -49.43 34.34
N GLU A 39 32.19 -50.21 34.86
CA GLU A 39 32.52 -51.55 34.35
C GLU A 39 31.36 -52.56 34.49
N SER A 40 30.50 -52.38 35.50
CA SER A 40 29.32 -53.25 35.69
C SER A 40 28.27 -53.11 34.59
N GLY A 41 28.26 -51.99 33.85
CA GLY A 41 27.26 -51.69 32.82
C GLY A 41 25.84 -51.41 33.36
N ASP A 42 25.62 -51.45 34.68
CA ASP A 42 24.33 -51.14 35.29
C ASP A 42 24.08 -49.63 35.32
N VAL A 43 23.29 -49.17 34.35
CA VAL A 43 22.92 -47.78 34.15
C VAL A 43 22.30 -47.15 35.40
N LYS A 44 21.46 -47.89 36.14
CA LYS A 44 20.77 -47.37 37.32
C LYS A 44 21.76 -47.13 38.45
N ALA A 45 22.66 -48.08 38.66
CA ALA A 45 23.73 -47.95 39.64
C ALA A 45 24.68 -46.79 39.31
N ILE A 46 25.05 -46.64 38.03
CA ILE A 46 25.90 -45.51 37.57
C ILE A 46 25.19 -44.18 37.82
N ALA A 47 23.92 -44.04 37.42
CA ALA A 47 23.16 -42.80 37.61
C ALA A 47 23.02 -42.40 39.09
N ALA A 48 22.69 -43.35 39.97
CA ALA A 48 22.59 -43.11 41.41
C ALA A 48 23.94 -42.66 42.02
N LYS A 49 25.06 -43.24 41.53
CA LYS A 49 26.41 -42.84 41.96
C LYS A 49 26.72 -41.39 41.53
N LEU A 50 26.41 -41.02 40.29
CA LEU A 50 26.62 -39.65 39.79
C LEU A 50 25.73 -38.62 40.49
N GLU A 51 24.49 -38.97 40.81
CA GLU A 51 23.58 -38.13 41.61
C GLU A 51 24.14 -37.89 43.03
N GLY A 52 24.73 -38.93 43.65
CA GLY A 52 25.44 -38.79 44.92
C GLY A 52 26.63 -37.84 44.80
N MET A 53 27.46 -38.00 43.77
CA MET A 53 28.62 -37.13 43.53
C MET A 53 28.18 -35.67 43.29
N HIS A 54 27.10 -35.47 42.53
CA HIS A 54 26.53 -34.15 42.26
C HIS A 54 26.07 -33.46 43.55
N ARG A 55 25.32 -34.17 44.42
CA ARG A 55 24.90 -33.66 45.74
C ARG A 55 26.08 -33.26 46.62
N SER A 56 27.12 -34.10 46.68
CA SER A 56 28.32 -33.77 47.44
C SER A 56 29.05 -32.55 46.87
N LEU A 57 29.08 -32.40 45.54
CA LEU A 57 29.73 -31.26 44.89
C LEU A 57 29.01 -29.93 45.16
N THR A 58 27.68 -29.93 45.23
CA THR A 58 26.88 -28.73 45.53
C THR A 58 27.18 -28.13 46.92
N VAL A 59 27.53 -28.97 47.89
CA VAL A 59 27.92 -28.52 49.25
C VAL A 59 29.38 -28.04 49.32
N LEU A 60 30.21 -28.41 48.35
CA LEU A 60 31.66 -28.18 48.33
C LEU A 60 32.11 -27.02 47.45
N GLN A 61 31.22 -26.05 47.18
CA GLN A 61 31.47 -24.93 46.25
C GLN A 61 32.69 -24.07 46.65
N ASP A 62 33.00 -23.94 47.94
CA ASP A 62 34.04 -23.07 48.47
C ASP A 62 35.42 -23.74 48.63
N VAL A 63 35.60 -24.97 48.12
CA VAL A 63 36.84 -25.74 48.24
C VAL A 63 37.79 -25.45 47.06
N PRO A 64 39.11 -25.29 47.27
CA PRO A 64 40.06 -24.95 46.20
C PRO A 64 40.06 -25.91 45.00
N ASP A 65 39.76 -27.20 45.22
CA ASP A 65 39.75 -28.23 44.18
C ASP A 65 38.38 -28.39 43.47
N TYR A 66 37.41 -27.52 43.77
CA TYR A 66 36.05 -27.59 43.22
C TYR A 66 36.02 -27.69 41.70
N ALA A 67 36.82 -26.86 41.02
CA ALA A 67 36.89 -26.84 39.55
C ALA A 67 37.33 -28.18 38.95
N GLN A 68 38.27 -28.88 39.61
CA GLN A 68 38.73 -30.20 39.14
C GLN A 68 37.66 -31.27 39.37
N ARG A 69 37.00 -31.25 40.53
CA ARG A 69 35.91 -32.18 40.87
C ARG A 69 34.71 -32.01 39.95
N HIS A 70 34.35 -30.76 39.65
CA HIS A 70 33.30 -30.44 38.67
C HIS A 70 33.62 -30.98 37.27
N ARG A 71 34.84 -30.76 36.77
CA ARG A 71 35.27 -31.32 35.47
C ARG A 71 35.20 -32.85 35.44
N LEU A 72 35.61 -33.51 36.53
CA LEU A 72 35.52 -34.97 36.63
C LEU A 72 34.05 -35.42 36.57
N LEU A 73 33.16 -34.80 37.35
CA LEU A 73 31.73 -35.11 37.33
C LEU A 73 31.13 -34.96 35.92
N GLU A 74 31.43 -33.85 35.24
CA GLU A 74 30.95 -33.61 33.87
C GLU A 74 31.50 -34.64 32.88
N SER A 75 32.75 -35.07 33.02
CA SER A 75 33.32 -36.14 32.19
C SER A 75 32.63 -37.49 32.40
N LEU A 76 32.23 -37.80 33.64
CA LEU A 76 31.52 -39.02 33.99
C LEU A 76 30.07 -38.98 33.50
N LYS A 77 29.38 -37.83 33.63
CA LYS A 77 28.06 -37.59 33.02
C LYS A 77 28.12 -37.78 31.51
N ASN A 78 29.13 -37.23 30.81
CA ASN A 78 29.36 -37.44 29.38
C ASN A 78 29.54 -38.93 29.03
N ARG A 79 30.29 -39.69 29.84
CA ARG A 79 30.50 -41.12 29.63
C ARG A 79 29.20 -41.91 29.78
N LEU A 80 28.37 -41.58 30.77
CA LEU A 80 27.04 -42.20 30.93
C LEU A 80 26.11 -41.85 29.76
N GLU A 81 26.07 -40.59 29.33
CA GLU A 81 25.29 -40.14 28.18
C GLU A 81 25.70 -40.85 26.88
N ALA A 82 27.01 -41.02 26.65
CA ALA A 82 27.52 -41.75 25.49
C ALA A 82 27.11 -43.23 25.51
N LEU A 83 27.12 -43.88 26.68
CA LEU A 83 26.64 -45.27 26.85
C LEU A 83 25.14 -45.39 26.58
N LEU A 84 24.34 -44.38 26.94
CA LEU A 84 22.90 -44.40 26.77
C LEU A 84 22.42 -43.94 25.40
N SER A 85 23.22 -43.15 24.67
CA SER A 85 22.84 -42.55 23.37
C SER A 85 22.21 -43.55 22.39
N PRO A 86 22.79 -44.75 22.11
CA PRO A 86 22.18 -45.71 21.19
C PRO A 86 20.85 -46.27 21.68
N LYS A 87 20.72 -46.49 23.00
CA LYS A 87 19.50 -47.02 23.62
C LYS A 87 18.38 -45.97 23.62
N ILE A 88 18.72 -44.70 23.88
CA ILE A 88 17.81 -43.55 23.81
C ILE A 88 17.28 -43.38 22.39
N VAL A 89 18.16 -43.39 21.39
CA VAL A 89 17.76 -43.27 19.97
C VAL A 89 16.84 -44.42 19.56
N ALA A 90 17.14 -45.66 20.00
CA ALA A 90 16.27 -46.81 19.73
C ALA A 90 14.90 -46.65 20.41
N ALA A 91 14.86 -46.20 21.67
CA ALA A 91 13.62 -45.97 22.41
C ALA A 91 12.73 -44.91 21.73
N PHE A 92 13.30 -43.78 21.30
CA PHE A 92 12.56 -42.74 20.57
C PHE A 92 12.11 -43.20 19.17
N ASN A 93 12.94 -43.95 18.45
CA ASN A 93 12.56 -44.45 17.12
C ASN A 93 11.41 -45.46 17.19
N ASN A 94 11.40 -46.30 18.21
CA ASN A 94 10.36 -47.31 18.47
C ASN A 94 9.16 -46.78 19.26
N HIS A 95 9.15 -45.49 19.64
CA HIS A 95 8.10 -44.87 20.46
C HIS A 95 7.87 -45.58 21.81
N SER A 96 8.95 -46.13 22.41
CA SER A 96 8.88 -46.88 23.67
C SER A 96 8.73 -45.94 24.86
N LEU A 97 7.52 -45.87 25.42
CA LEU A 97 7.19 -44.98 26.53
C LEU A 97 7.89 -45.39 27.85
N ASP A 98 7.91 -46.68 28.16
CA ASP A 98 8.41 -47.18 29.44
C ASP A 98 9.93 -46.99 29.56
N ASP A 99 10.68 -47.33 28.50
CA ASP A 99 12.13 -47.09 28.45
C ASP A 99 12.44 -45.60 28.56
N THR A 100 11.66 -44.76 27.87
CA THR A 100 11.86 -43.30 27.89
C THR A 100 11.63 -42.72 29.28
N LYS A 101 10.59 -43.16 30.01
CA LYS A 101 10.34 -42.72 31.40
C LYS A 101 11.50 -43.08 32.32
N GLU A 102 12.18 -44.19 32.08
CA GLU A 102 13.39 -44.55 32.82
C GLU A 102 14.55 -43.59 32.49
N TYR A 103 14.78 -43.28 31.22
CA TYR A 103 15.81 -42.32 30.81
C TYR A 103 15.52 -40.90 31.32
N VAL A 104 14.27 -40.45 31.34
CA VAL A 104 13.91 -39.14 31.93
C VAL A 104 14.30 -39.05 33.40
N LYS A 105 14.06 -40.10 34.18
CA LYS A 105 14.48 -40.13 35.59
C LYS A 105 15.99 -40.01 35.72
N ILE A 106 16.74 -40.78 34.92
CA ILE A 106 18.19 -40.75 34.91
C ILE A 106 18.73 -39.36 34.53
N PHE A 107 18.23 -38.78 33.42
CA PHE A 107 18.70 -37.49 32.90
C PHE A 107 18.25 -36.30 33.76
N THR A 108 17.11 -36.40 34.45
CA THR A 108 16.71 -35.43 35.48
C THR A 108 17.70 -35.46 36.66
N ASN A 109 18.06 -36.64 37.16
CA ASN A 109 18.94 -36.78 38.33
C ASN A 109 20.38 -36.30 38.09
N ILE A 110 20.84 -36.29 36.83
CA ILE A 110 22.18 -35.78 36.45
C ILE A 110 22.14 -34.35 35.89
N GLU A 111 20.98 -33.67 35.93
CA GLU A 111 20.75 -32.32 35.41
C GLU A 111 21.08 -32.17 33.91
N ARG A 112 20.64 -33.14 33.09
CA ARG A 112 20.84 -33.16 31.63
C ARG A 112 19.57 -33.39 30.82
N LEU A 113 18.42 -32.98 31.36
CA LEU A 113 17.14 -33.21 30.69
C LEU A 113 17.10 -32.56 29.28
N ASP A 114 17.76 -31.43 29.09
CA ASP A 114 17.84 -30.72 27.80
C ASP A 114 18.55 -31.53 26.72
N GLN A 115 19.60 -32.28 27.08
CA GLN A 115 20.28 -33.20 26.17
C GLN A 115 19.33 -34.32 25.73
N LEU A 116 18.56 -34.91 26.66
CA LEU A 116 17.57 -35.93 26.34
C LEU A 116 16.48 -35.40 25.40
N GLN A 117 15.98 -34.18 25.63
CA GLN A 117 15.06 -33.50 24.73
C GLN A 117 15.69 -33.28 23.34
N SER A 118 16.97 -32.92 23.28
CA SER A 118 17.71 -32.76 22.02
C SER A 118 17.80 -34.06 21.22
N TYR A 119 17.97 -35.22 21.87
CA TYR A 119 17.89 -36.52 21.22
C TYR A 119 16.49 -36.80 20.66
N TYR A 120 15.44 -36.52 21.43
CA TYR A 120 14.05 -36.67 20.99
C TYR A 120 13.77 -35.84 19.74
N VAL A 121 14.14 -34.55 19.79
CA VAL A 121 13.99 -33.61 18.67
C VAL A 121 14.75 -34.10 17.45
N ARG A 122 16.01 -34.55 17.61
CA ARG A 122 16.84 -35.04 16.50
C ARG A 122 16.23 -36.26 15.81
N CYS A 123 15.71 -37.22 16.56
CA CYS A 123 15.07 -38.42 16.01
C CYS A 123 13.82 -38.07 15.18
N HIS A 124 12.93 -37.23 15.73
CA HIS A 124 11.68 -36.86 15.05
C HIS A 124 11.92 -35.93 13.87
N LYS A 125 12.85 -34.98 14.00
CA LYS A 125 13.28 -34.11 12.90
C LYS A 125 13.75 -34.91 11.69
N ALA A 126 14.57 -35.95 11.90
CA ALA A 126 15.05 -36.79 10.81
C ALA A 126 13.91 -37.50 10.06
N LYS A 127 12.86 -37.93 10.78
CA LYS A 127 11.65 -38.52 10.17
C LYS A 127 10.91 -37.48 9.31
N LEU A 128 10.68 -36.27 9.84
CA LEU A 128 9.99 -35.20 9.11
C LEU A 128 10.77 -34.70 7.89
N GLN A 129 12.09 -34.52 8.02
CA GLN A 129 12.96 -34.14 6.89
C GLN A 129 12.97 -35.19 5.78
N LYS A 130 12.86 -36.48 6.13
CA LYS A 130 12.69 -37.54 5.15
C LYS A 130 11.36 -37.40 4.40
N THR A 131 10.26 -37.17 5.11
CA THR A 131 8.94 -36.93 4.49
C THR A 131 8.96 -35.71 3.56
N TRP A 132 9.64 -34.62 3.93
CA TRP A 132 9.82 -33.46 3.07
C TRP A 132 10.48 -33.80 1.73
N LYS A 133 11.52 -34.66 1.75
CA LYS A 133 12.23 -35.09 0.53
C LYS A 133 11.38 -36.02 -0.33
N GLU A 134 10.53 -36.85 0.28
CA GLU A 134 9.72 -37.85 -0.42
C GLU A 134 8.46 -37.22 -1.05
N VAL A 135 7.80 -36.29 -0.35
CA VAL A 135 6.50 -35.71 -0.74
C VAL A 135 6.48 -35.11 -2.17
N PRO A 136 7.48 -34.34 -2.62
CA PRO A 136 7.55 -33.86 -4.01
C PRO A 136 7.86 -34.96 -5.04
N THR A 137 8.53 -36.04 -4.64
CA THR A 137 8.96 -37.12 -5.55
C THR A 137 7.90 -38.19 -5.80
N GLU A 138 6.94 -38.33 -4.88
CA GLU A 138 5.85 -39.31 -5.00
C GLU A 138 4.92 -39.02 -6.19
N ASP A 139 4.75 -37.74 -6.56
CA ASP A 139 3.89 -37.33 -7.66
C ASP A 139 4.40 -36.02 -8.31
N PRO A 140 5.18 -36.12 -9.40
CA PRO A 140 5.74 -34.96 -10.09
C PRO A 140 4.70 -34.04 -10.75
N SER A 141 3.44 -34.48 -10.85
CA SER A 141 2.36 -33.66 -11.43
C SER A 141 1.81 -32.62 -10.45
N LYS A 142 2.14 -32.73 -9.16
CA LYS A 142 1.62 -31.87 -8.11
C LYS A 142 2.35 -30.54 -8.02
N SER A 143 1.57 -29.48 -7.80
CA SER A 143 2.11 -28.14 -7.61
C SER A 143 2.77 -27.97 -6.25
N MET A 144 3.61 -26.94 -6.12
CA MET A 144 4.20 -26.56 -4.82
C MET A 144 3.18 -26.37 -3.71
N LEU A 145 2.04 -25.75 -4.03
CA LEU A 145 0.97 -25.51 -3.07
C LEU A 145 0.47 -26.81 -2.43
N GLU A 146 0.31 -27.87 -3.22
CA GLU A 146 -0.23 -29.14 -2.77
C GLU A 146 0.77 -29.91 -1.90
N TRP A 147 2.03 -29.97 -2.33
CA TRP A 147 3.03 -30.73 -1.60
C TRP A 147 3.47 -30.02 -0.31
N VAL A 148 3.50 -28.67 -0.29
CA VAL A 148 3.68 -27.88 0.96
C VAL A 148 2.50 -28.10 1.90
N SER A 149 1.26 -28.04 1.41
CA SER A 149 0.06 -28.30 2.23
C SER A 149 0.10 -29.69 2.86
N LYS A 150 0.43 -30.72 2.08
CA LYS A 150 0.56 -32.10 2.58
C LYS A 150 1.62 -32.20 3.67
N PHE A 151 2.76 -31.53 3.50
CA PHE A 151 3.82 -31.52 4.51
C PHE A 151 3.40 -30.82 5.80
N TYR A 152 2.71 -29.68 5.70
CA TYR A 152 2.14 -28.98 6.85
C TYR A 152 1.09 -29.81 7.60
N ASP A 153 0.24 -30.57 6.88
CA ASP A 153 -0.71 -31.51 7.49
C ASP A 153 0.02 -32.62 8.28
N VAL A 154 1.14 -33.12 7.75
CA VAL A 154 2.00 -34.10 8.46
C VAL A 154 2.59 -33.50 9.73
N ILE A 155 3.06 -32.24 9.70
CA ILE A 155 3.57 -31.56 10.89
C ILE A 155 2.47 -31.39 11.94
N LEU A 156 1.28 -30.93 11.56
CA LEU A 156 0.14 -30.77 12.48
C LEU A 156 -0.30 -32.10 13.08
N SER A 157 -0.37 -33.16 12.26
CA SER A 157 -0.66 -34.51 12.73
C SER A 157 0.39 -35.01 13.74
N THR A 158 1.66 -34.72 13.46
CA THR A 158 2.77 -35.03 14.38
C THR A 158 2.61 -34.30 15.70
N TRP A 159 2.26 -33.00 15.69
CA TRP A 159 1.96 -32.26 16.92
C TRP A 159 0.86 -32.95 17.74
N HIS A 160 -0.29 -33.24 17.12
CA HIS A 160 -1.43 -33.83 17.82
C HIS A 160 -1.13 -35.22 18.40
N THR A 161 -0.33 -36.02 17.69
CA THR A 161 0.08 -37.35 18.14
C THR A 161 1.10 -37.26 19.27
N GLU A 162 2.11 -36.41 19.12
CA GLU A 162 3.24 -36.34 20.04
C GLU A 162 2.97 -35.53 21.30
N VAL A 163 2.02 -34.59 21.29
CA VAL A 163 1.77 -33.73 22.47
C VAL A 163 1.28 -34.53 23.68
N SER A 164 0.42 -35.52 23.45
CA SER A 164 -0.06 -36.43 24.49
C SER A 164 1.04 -37.36 24.98
N TRP A 165 1.93 -37.80 24.09
CA TRP A 165 3.07 -38.64 24.45
C TRP A 165 4.11 -37.86 25.25
N CYS A 166 4.51 -36.67 24.77
CA CYS A 166 5.44 -35.78 25.45
C CYS A 166 4.93 -35.37 26.83
N ALA A 167 3.62 -35.16 27.01
CA ALA A 167 3.05 -34.81 28.31
C ALA A 167 3.23 -35.90 29.38
N GLN A 168 3.54 -37.15 28.99
CA GLN A 168 3.81 -38.25 29.91
C GLN A 168 5.30 -38.38 30.29
N VAL A 169 6.18 -37.61 29.64
CA VAL A 169 7.62 -37.78 29.64
C VAL A 169 8.35 -36.47 30.00
N PHE A 170 7.87 -35.33 29.52
CA PHE A 170 8.45 -34.01 29.70
C PHE A 170 7.47 -33.06 30.42
N ASN A 171 8.03 -32.11 31.17
CA ASN A 171 7.24 -31.13 31.93
C ASN A 171 6.56 -30.10 31.00
N GLU A 172 7.25 -29.67 29.95
CA GLU A 172 6.77 -28.69 28.96
C GLU A 172 6.66 -29.32 27.56
N PRO A 173 5.63 -30.15 27.32
CA PRO A 173 5.48 -30.85 26.03
C PRO A 173 5.31 -29.89 24.86
N GLY A 174 4.64 -28.76 25.05
CA GLY A 174 4.45 -27.74 24.02
C GLY A 174 5.79 -27.12 23.59
N SER A 175 6.63 -26.75 24.56
CA SER A 175 7.96 -26.18 24.30
C SER A 175 8.84 -27.11 23.47
N VAL A 176 8.88 -28.41 23.82
CA VAL A 176 9.66 -29.43 23.10
C VAL A 176 9.18 -29.56 21.65
N LEU A 177 7.87 -29.57 21.43
CA LEU A 177 7.30 -29.70 20.08
C LEU A 177 7.48 -28.42 19.24
N CYS A 178 7.38 -27.24 19.85
CA CYS A 178 7.71 -25.98 19.17
C CYS A 178 9.18 -25.99 18.71
N THR A 179 10.11 -26.44 19.56
CA THR A 179 11.52 -26.62 19.18
C THR A 179 11.70 -27.66 18.08
N LEU A 180 10.99 -28.78 18.12
CA LEU A 180 11.03 -29.81 17.07
C LEU A 180 10.61 -29.24 15.71
N ILE A 181 9.47 -28.56 15.65
CA ILE A 181 8.94 -27.99 14.40
C ILE A 181 9.88 -26.89 13.90
N THR A 182 10.32 -26.00 14.79
CA THR A 182 11.30 -24.95 14.50
C THR A 182 12.56 -25.54 13.85
N GLN A 183 13.19 -26.53 14.51
CA GLN A 183 14.41 -27.15 13.98
C GLN A 183 14.19 -27.98 12.71
N THR A 184 12.97 -28.44 12.46
CA THR A 184 12.61 -29.15 11.22
C THR A 184 12.54 -28.16 10.06
N LEU A 185 11.78 -27.08 10.23
CA LEU A 185 11.56 -26.05 9.20
C LEU A 185 12.86 -25.30 8.86
N THR A 186 13.71 -24.99 9.84
CA THR A 186 14.99 -24.28 9.61
C THR A 186 16.02 -25.10 8.82
N HIS A 187 15.90 -26.42 8.83
CA HIS A 187 16.89 -27.32 8.22
C HIS A 187 16.30 -28.19 7.12
N LEU A 188 15.26 -27.72 6.42
CA LEU A 188 14.74 -28.42 5.24
C LEU A 188 15.76 -28.41 4.11
N GLU A 189 15.84 -29.52 3.37
CA GLU A 189 16.67 -29.68 2.17
C GLU A 189 15.84 -30.32 1.05
N PRO A 190 15.56 -29.61 -0.06
CA PRO A 190 15.84 -28.19 -0.29
C PRO A 190 15.13 -27.29 0.73
N SER A 191 15.65 -26.09 0.98
CA SER A 191 15.02 -25.15 1.91
C SER A 191 13.73 -24.58 1.34
N LEU A 192 12.77 -24.22 2.20
CA LEU A 192 11.52 -23.61 1.76
C LEU A 192 11.77 -22.34 0.94
N SER A 193 12.73 -21.50 1.32
CA SER A 193 13.13 -20.31 0.55
C SER A 193 13.63 -20.64 -0.85
N SER A 194 14.40 -21.73 -1.03
CA SER A 194 14.84 -22.18 -2.34
C SER A 194 13.66 -22.62 -3.21
N CYS A 195 12.72 -23.36 -2.62
CA CYS A 195 11.51 -23.79 -3.31
C CYS A 195 10.62 -22.60 -3.71
N ILE A 196 10.46 -21.60 -2.85
CA ILE A 196 9.69 -20.38 -3.16
C ILE A 196 10.31 -19.66 -4.36
N ASN A 197 11.63 -19.46 -4.35
CA ASN A 197 12.33 -18.83 -5.48
C ASN A 197 12.08 -19.57 -6.79
N GLU A 198 12.22 -20.90 -6.80
CA GLU A 198 11.96 -21.71 -8.00
C GLU A 198 10.50 -21.59 -8.48
N PHE A 199 9.54 -21.53 -7.55
CA PHE A 199 8.12 -21.41 -7.84
C PHE A 199 7.73 -20.07 -8.48
N ILE A 200 8.42 -18.98 -8.15
CA ILE A 200 8.06 -17.64 -8.66
C ILE A 200 8.90 -17.18 -9.87
N THR A 201 10.06 -17.76 -10.13
CA THR A 201 11.06 -17.20 -11.08
C THR A 201 10.55 -17.05 -12.52
N LYS A 202 9.55 -17.83 -12.95
CA LYS A 202 9.05 -17.85 -14.34
C LYS A 202 7.65 -17.27 -14.50
N GLU A 203 7.10 -16.70 -13.44
CA GLU A 203 5.70 -16.27 -13.39
C GLU A 203 5.58 -14.79 -13.75
N SER A 204 4.56 -14.43 -14.52
CA SER A 204 4.28 -13.03 -14.86
C SER A 204 3.69 -12.27 -13.68
N ASN A 205 2.85 -12.94 -12.88
CA ASN A 205 2.27 -12.38 -11.66
C ASN A 205 2.85 -13.05 -10.41
N ILE A 206 4.06 -12.62 -10.02
CA ILE A 206 4.79 -13.13 -8.85
C ILE A 206 3.96 -12.93 -7.55
N ILE A 207 3.27 -11.79 -7.44
CA ILE A 207 2.53 -11.40 -6.23
C ILE A 207 1.38 -12.37 -5.96
N GLU A 208 0.60 -12.71 -6.99
CA GLU A 208 -0.51 -13.67 -6.86
C GLU A 208 -0.03 -15.06 -6.41
N LYS A 209 1.09 -15.55 -6.98
CA LYS A 209 1.69 -16.82 -6.57
C LYS A 209 2.19 -16.81 -5.13
N LEU A 210 2.76 -15.71 -4.67
CA LEU A 210 3.14 -15.54 -3.27
C LEU A 210 1.91 -15.53 -2.36
N ILE A 211 0.80 -14.90 -2.75
CA ILE A 211 -0.46 -14.91 -2.01
C ILE A 211 -1.02 -16.33 -1.88
N GLU A 212 -1.08 -17.09 -2.98
CA GLU A 212 -1.56 -18.48 -2.98
C GLU A 212 -0.76 -19.33 -1.99
N LEU A 213 0.57 -19.23 -2.04
CA LEU A 213 1.46 -20.00 -1.18
C LEU A 213 1.40 -19.53 0.29
N ARG A 214 1.36 -18.21 0.53
CA ARG A 214 1.21 -17.65 1.88
C ARG A 214 -0.11 -18.09 2.51
N ARG A 215 -1.20 -18.21 1.73
CA ARG A 215 -2.48 -18.72 2.22
C ARG A 215 -2.37 -20.15 2.77
N VAL A 216 -1.60 -21.01 2.11
CA VAL A 216 -1.32 -22.38 2.61
C VAL A 216 -0.59 -22.32 3.95
N THR A 217 0.44 -21.47 4.06
CA THR A 217 1.20 -21.27 5.31
C THR A 217 0.36 -20.64 6.42
N LEU A 218 -0.55 -19.70 6.12
CA LEU A 218 -1.45 -19.10 7.10
C LEU A 218 -2.45 -20.12 7.66
N ARG A 219 -2.98 -21.02 6.83
CA ARG A 219 -3.83 -22.12 7.31
C ARG A 219 -3.07 -23.04 8.26
N PHE A 220 -1.82 -23.36 7.94
CA PHE A 220 -0.95 -24.13 8.81
C PHE A 220 -0.66 -23.41 10.13
N ALA A 221 -0.31 -22.12 10.08
CA ALA A 221 -0.07 -21.28 11.24
C ALA A 221 -1.30 -21.17 12.17
N GLN A 222 -2.51 -21.02 11.61
CA GLN A 222 -3.76 -21.05 12.38
C GLN A 222 -4.00 -22.40 13.05
N GLY A 223 -3.65 -23.50 12.37
CA GLY A 223 -3.70 -24.85 12.94
C GLY A 223 -2.76 -24.99 14.14
N LEU A 224 -1.52 -24.53 14.02
CA LEU A 224 -0.55 -24.50 15.11
C LEU A 224 -1.01 -23.63 16.27
N GLU A 225 -1.49 -22.41 16.00
CA GLU A 225 -1.99 -21.48 17.01
C GLU A 225 -3.14 -22.10 17.82
N THR A 226 -4.09 -22.76 17.14
CA THR A 226 -5.19 -23.48 17.78
C THR A 226 -4.67 -24.64 18.64
N ALA A 227 -3.72 -25.41 18.12
CA ALA A 227 -3.18 -26.58 18.81
C ALA A 227 -2.31 -26.22 20.03
N ILE A 228 -1.60 -25.09 19.98
CA ILE A 228 -0.84 -24.51 21.10
C ILE A 228 -1.80 -23.95 22.15
N SER A 229 -2.85 -23.23 21.73
CA SER A 229 -3.85 -22.63 22.64
C SER A 229 -4.67 -23.66 23.41
N GLN A 230 -4.78 -24.90 22.89
CA GLN A 230 -5.43 -26.02 23.58
C GLN A 230 -4.61 -26.57 24.77
N GLN A 231 -3.33 -26.19 24.90
CA GLN A 231 -2.52 -26.59 26.05
C GLN A 231 -2.85 -25.76 27.29
N GLN A 232 -2.68 -26.35 28.47
CA GLN A 232 -2.81 -25.60 29.74
C GLN A 232 -1.74 -24.50 29.82
N GLN A 233 -2.11 -23.37 30.41
CA GLN A 233 -1.19 -22.29 30.79
C GLN A 233 -0.02 -22.91 31.59
N ASP A 234 1.22 -22.61 31.21
CA ASP A 234 2.50 -23.15 31.73
C ASP A 234 3.11 -24.39 31.03
N LYS A 235 2.48 -24.95 29.97
CA LYS A 235 3.06 -26.09 29.20
C LYS A 235 3.82 -25.72 27.93
N CYS A 236 3.84 -24.43 27.59
CA CYS A 236 4.50 -23.90 26.41
C CYS A 236 5.16 -22.56 26.74
N SER A 237 6.47 -22.48 26.53
CA SER A 237 7.27 -21.28 26.72
C SER A 237 6.98 -20.26 25.62
N THR A 238 6.78 -18.99 26.02
CA THR A 238 6.58 -17.87 25.10
C THR A 238 7.72 -17.77 24.07
N LEU A 239 8.97 -17.95 24.51
CA LEU A 239 10.14 -17.90 23.64
C LEU A 239 10.11 -18.98 22.55
N SER A 240 9.67 -20.20 22.90
CA SER A 240 9.56 -21.30 21.94
C SER A 240 8.49 -21.04 20.89
N VAL A 241 7.40 -20.37 21.27
CA VAL A 241 6.32 -19.97 20.34
C VAL A 241 6.79 -18.83 19.43
N GLU A 242 7.47 -17.83 19.96
CA GLU A 242 8.03 -16.71 19.17
C GLU A 242 9.03 -17.20 18.12
N LEU A 243 9.96 -18.09 18.49
CA LEU A 243 10.91 -18.69 17.55
C LEU A 243 10.22 -19.52 16.46
N LEU A 244 9.12 -20.20 16.80
CA LEU A 244 8.34 -20.95 15.83
C LEU A 244 7.62 -20.03 14.84
N VAL A 245 6.98 -18.97 15.33
CA VAL A 245 6.32 -17.95 14.48
C VAL A 245 7.33 -17.37 13.49
N ASP A 246 8.49 -16.96 13.99
CA ASP A 246 9.57 -16.42 13.18
C ASP A 246 10.00 -17.40 12.09
N THR A 247 10.15 -18.67 12.44
CA THR A 247 10.59 -19.71 11.51
C THR A 247 9.55 -19.98 10.41
N VAL A 248 8.26 -19.93 10.74
CA VAL A 248 7.17 -20.16 9.78
C VAL A 248 7.10 -19.04 8.74
N PHE A 249 7.29 -17.78 9.15
CA PHE A 249 7.13 -16.62 8.28
C PHE A 249 8.42 -16.09 7.66
N SER A 250 9.60 -16.38 8.24
CA SER A 250 10.90 -15.94 7.73
C SER A 250 11.12 -16.17 6.22
N PRO A 251 10.69 -17.30 5.61
CA PRO A 251 10.85 -17.52 4.17
C PRO A 251 10.13 -16.49 3.29
N TYR A 252 9.10 -15.82 3.80
CA TYR A 252 8.32 -14.83 3.06
C TYR A 252 8.83 -13.40 3.24
N VAL A 253 9.49 -13.12 4.38
CA VAL A 253 9.93 -11.77 4.78
C VAL A 253 10.66 -11.00 3.67
N PRO A 254 11.60 -11.59 2.89
CA PRO A 254 12.26 -10.87 1.81
C PRO A 254 11.28 -10.29 0.78
N TYR A 255 10.24 -11.05 0.41
CA TYR A 255 9.23 -10.61 -0.55
C TYR A 255 8.20 -9.66 0.05
N LEU A 256 7.92 -9.77 1.35
CA LEU A 256 7.06 -8.81 2.05
C LEU A 256 7.73 -7.43 2.12
N LEU A 257 9.02 -7.40 2.40
CA LEU A 257 9.83 -6.17 2.45
C LEU A 257 10.09 -5.55 1.07
N ASP A 258 10.05 -6.37 0.01
CA ASP A 258 10.23 -5.95 -1.40
C ASP A 258 8.90 -5.79 -2.15
N TYR A 259 7.76 -5.92 -1.44
CA TYR A 259 6.43 -5.82 -2.03
C TYR A 259 6.21 -4.54 -2.87
N PRO A 260 6.61 -3.33 -2.42
CA PRO A 260 6.46 -2.13 -3.23
C PRO A 260 7.18 -2.23 -4.59
N THR A 261 8.40 -2.75 -4.61
CA THR A 261 9.18 -2.95 -5.84
C THR A 261 8.49 -3.93 -6.79
N LEU A 262 8.01 -5.07 -6.25
CA LEU A 262 7.30 -6.08 -7.03
C LEU A 262 6.01 -5.50 -7.65
N GLN A 263 5.26 -4.73 -6.86
CA GLN A 263 4.02 -4.11 -7.31
C GLN A 263 4.29 -3.03 -8.36
N GLN A 264 5.33 -2.22 -8.19
CA GLN A 264 5.73 -1.20 -9.14
C GLN A 264 6.12 -1.80 -10.49
N ALA A 265 6.92 -2.87 -10.48
CA ALA A 265 7.33 -3.56 -11.70
C ALA A 265 6.11 -4.09 -12.48
N PHE A 266 5.18 -4.74 -11.79
CA PHE A 266 3.94 -5.25 -12.39
C PHE A 266 3.08 -4.12 -12.99
N LEU A 267 2.79 -3.06 -12.22
CA LEU A 267 1.97 -1.94 -12.69
C LEU A 267 2.61 -1.19 -13.86
N THR A 268 3.93 -1.04 -13.85
CA THR A 268 4.66 -0.39 -14.94
C THR A 268 4.55 -1.19 -16.24
N GLU A 269 4.69 -2.51 -16.18
CA GLU A 269 4.51 -3.39 -17.34
C GLU A 269 3.08 -3.30 -17.90
N GLN A 270 2.06 -3.35 -17.01
CA GLN A 270 0.66 -3.21 -17.41
C GLN A 270 0.36 -1.84 -18.03
N LEU A 271 0.94 -0.77 -17.49
CA LEU A 271 0.80 0.57 -18.06
C LEU A 271 1.42 0.63 -19.46
N GLN A 272 2.66 0.14 -19.63
CA GLN A 272 3.35 0.16 -20.92
C GLN A 272 2.63 -0.63 -22.01
N ALA A 273 1.98 -1.75 -21.66
CA ALA A 273 1.20 -2.55 -22.60
C ALA A 273 -0.13 -1.89 -23.01
N MET A 274 -0.58 -0.84 -22.31
CA MET A 274 -1.87 -0.20 -22.53
C MET A 274 -1.81 0.85 -23.66
N PRO A 275 -2.63 0.72 -24.72
CA PRO A 275 -2.74 1.75 -25.76
C PRO A 275 -3.56 2.94 -25.26
N LEU A 276 -3.09 4.16 -25.53
CA LEU A 276 -3.78 5.41 -25.19
C LEU A 276 -4.01 6.34 -26.39
N HIS A 277 -3.24 6.16 -27.46
CA HIS A 277 -3.28 7.00 -28.65
C HIS A 277 -3.57 6.16 -29.89
N ALA A 278 -4.35 6.73 -30.79
CA ALA A 278 -4.65 6.22 -32.12
C ALA A 278 -4.79 7.39 -33.11
N ASP A 279 -4.95 7.08 -34.39
CA ASP A 279 -5.07 8.12 -35.42
C ASP A 279 -6.42 8.85 -35.25
N GLY A 280 -6.33 10.12 -34.87
CA GLY A 280 -7.49 11.00 -34.72
C GLY A 280 -8.14 10.98 -33.34
N LEU A 281 -8.91 12.04 -33.13
CA LEU A 281 -9.43 12.43 -31.82
C LEU A 281 -10.48 11.46 -31.27
N MET A 282 -11.40 10.96 -32.12
CA MET A 282 -12.45 10.04 -31.70
C MET A 282 -11.90 8.70 -31.19
N GLU A 283 -10.91 8.13 -31.89
CA GLU A 283 -10.28 6.86 -31.52
C GLU A 283 -9.42 7.03 -30.26
N THR A 284 -8.61 8.10 -30.19
CA THR A 284 -7.82 8.44 -29.00
C THR A 284 -8.72 8.62 -27.78
N ALA A 285 -9.83 9.35 -27.88
CA ALA A 285 -10.80 9.49 -26.79
C ALA A 285 -11.42 8.13 -26.38
N GLY A 286 -11.62 7.22 -27.34
CA GLY A 286 -12.05 5.85 -27.06
C GLY A 286 -11.05 5.06 -26.21
N PHE A 287 -9.78 5.05 -26.62
CA PHE A 287 -8.71 4.39 -25.87
C PHE A 287 -8.50 5.01 -24.47
N MET A 288 -8.55 6.33 -24.36
CA MET A 288 -8.49 7.03 -23.08
C MET A 288 -9.64 6.61 -22.16
N ALA A 289 -10.88 6.56 -22.65
CA ALA A 289 -12.03 6.13 -21.84
C ALA A 289 -11.87 4.68 -21.33
N GLU A 290 -11.47 3.75 -22.19
CA GLU A 290 -11.22 2.35 -21.77
C GLU A 290 -10.07 2.22 -20.77
N SER A 291 -9.07 3.10 -20.86
CA SER A 291 -7.91 3.06 -19.98
C SER A 291 -8.26 3.40 -18.53
N VAL A 292 -9.23 4.30 -18.31
CA VAL A 292 -9.69 4.70 -16.96
C VAL A 292 -10.15 3.48 -16.16
N GLU A 293 -11.03 2.66 -16.74
CA GLU A 293 -11.51 1.43 -16.10
C GLU A 293 -10.37 0.48 -15.74
N LYS A 294 -9.43 0.29 -16.67
CA LYS A 294 -8.31 -0.65 -16.50
C LYS A 294 -7.34 -0.19 -15.40
N ILE A 295 -6.98 1.09 -15.37
CA ILE A 295 -6.01 1.65 -14.40
C ILE A 295 -6.57 1.60 -12.98
N PHE A 296 -7.84 1.94 -12.78
CA PHE A 296 -8.47 1.85 -11.46
C PHE A 296 -8.67 0.40 -11.01
N HIS A 297 -9.03 -0.50 -11.92
CA HIS A 297 -9.10 -1.93 -11.61
C HIS A 297 -7.74 -2.48 -11.14
N LEU A 298 -6.65 -2.14 -11.83
CA LEU A 298 -5.29 -2.53 -11.43
C LEU A 298 -4.91 -1.95 -10.06
N SER A 299 -5.30 -0.71 -9.78
CA SER A 299 -5.02 -0.04 -8.51
C SER A 299 -5.77 -0.68 -7.35
N GLU A 300 -7.06 -0.99 -7.54
CA GLU A 300 -7.87 -1.73 -6.57
C GLU A 300 -7.33 -3.13 -6.29
N GLN A 301 -6.93 -3.86 -7.34
CA GLN A 301 -6.27 -5.15 -7.20
C GLN A 301 -4.96 -5.03 -6.42
N ALA A 302 -4.19 -3.96 -6.62
CA ALA A 302 -2.96 -3.72 -5.86
C ALA A 302 -3.25 -3.54 -4.37
N VAL A 303 -4.34 -2.85 -3.99
CA VAL A 303 -4.78 -2.75 -2.59
C VAL A 303 -5.11 -4.13 -2.01
N ASP A 304 -5.87 -4.95 -2.74
CA ASP A 304 -6.20 -6.31 -2.31
C ASP A 304 -4.95 -7.18 -2.17
N CYS A 305 -4.01 -7.07 -3.11
CA CYS A 305 -2.75 -7.79 -3.06
C CYS A 305 -1.92 -7.38 -1.83
N CYS A 306 -1.86 -6.08 -1.52
CA CYS A 306 -1.18 -5.56 -0.34
C CYS A 306 -1.78 -6.14 0.94
N ILE A 307 -3.10 -6.14 1.08
CA ILE A 307 -3.78 -6.69 2.26
C ILE A 307 -3.51 -8.20 2.38
N ASN A 308 -3.70 -8.96 1.30
CA ASN A 308 -3.59 -10.42 1.33
C ASN A 308 -2.14 -10.90 1.52
N LEU A 309 -1.17 -10.22 0.90
CA LEU A 309 0.24 -10.62 0.96
C LEU A 309 0.94 -10.08 2.19
N THR A 310 0.63 -8.86 2.64
CA THR A 310 1.41 -8.17 3.68
C THR A 310 0.64 -7.88 4.97
N ASP A 311 -0.60 -8.37 5.10
CA ASP A 311 -1.52 -8.00 6.18
C ASP A 311 -1.65 -6.47 6.33
N GLY A 312 -1.60 -5.75 5.21
CA GLY A 312 -1.73 -4.29 5.17
C GLY A 312 -0.49 -3.50 5.61
N TYR A 313 0.58 -4.13 6.13
CA TYR A 313 1.78 -3.39 6.52
C TYR A 313 2.52 -2.74 5.34
N GLY A 314 2.37 -3.29 4.12
CA GLY A 314 2.95 -2.74 2.90
C GLY A 314 2.25 -1.49 2.36
N ILE A 315 1.14 -1.05 2.97
CA ILE A 315 0.25 -0.03 2.40
C ILE A 315 0.92 1.33 2.21
N HIS A 316 1.82 1.72 3.12
CA HIS A 316 2.58 2.97 2.99
C HIS A 316 3.47 2.95 1.74
N GLY A 317 4.16 1.84 1.49
CA GLY A 317 4.92 1.64 0.27
C GLY A 317 4.02 1.59 -0.98
N LEU A 318 2.85 0.96 -0.89
CA LEU A 318 1.88 0.94 -1.99
C LEU A 318 1.41 2.35 -2.37
N CYS A 319 1.17 3.24 -1.40
CA CYS A 319 0.76 4.62 -1.68
C CYS A 319 1.76 5.31 -2.61
N HIS A 320 3.06 5.22 -2.31
CA HIS A 320 4.10 5.77 -3.19
C HIS A 320 4.15 5.11 -4.58
N VAL A 321 3.95 3.79 -4.65
CA VAL A 321 3.88 3.09 -5.92
C VAL A 321 2.69 3.57 -6.77
N LEU A 322 1.54 3.81 -6.15
CA LEU A 322 0.36 4.35 -6.81
C LEU A 322 0.57 5.82 -7.24
N GLU A 323 1.22 6.65 -6.42
CA GLU A 323 1.59 8.03 -6.82
C GLU A 323 2.43 8.03 -8.11
N GLU A 324 3.46 7.19 -8.19
CA GLU A 324 4.30 7.09 -9.38
C GLU A 324 3.56 6.50 -10.59
N PHE A 325 2.74 5.47 -10.37
CA PHE A 325 1.94 4.83 -11.41
C PHE A 325 0.92 5.80 -12.03
N PHE A 326 0.16 6.51 -11.20
CA PHE A 326 -0.79 7.50 -11.66
C PHE A 326 -0.12 8.74 -12.26
N GLY A 327 1.03 9.17 -11.72
CA GLY A 327 1.81 10.25 -12.32
C GLY A 327 2.31 9.90 -13.73
N ALA A 328 2.80 8.67 -13.94
CA ALA A 328 3.17 8.20 -15.26
C ALA A 328 1.97 8.11 -16.21
N TYR A 329 0.82 7.67 -15.71
CA TYR A 329 -0.42 7.60 -16.50
C TYR A 329 -0.94 9.00 -16.88
N ALA A 330 -1.03 9.93 -15.92
CA ALA A 330 -1.42 11.32 -16.16
C ALA A 330 -0.50 12.00 -17.18
N GLY A 331 0.81 11.77 -17.09
CA GLY A 331 1.79 12.24 -18.09
C GLY A 331 1.50 11.74 -19.50
N ARG A 332 1.13 10.46 -19.66
CA ARG A 332 0.76 9.92 -20.98
C ARG A 332 -0.55 10.49 -21.51
N LEU A 333 -1.55 10.73 -20.66
CA LEU A 333 -2.79 11.40 -21.06
C LEU A 333 -2.51 12.85 -21.50
N ASP A 334 -1.63 13.55 -20.78
CA ASP A 334 -1.20 14.90 -21.10
C ASP A 334 -0.47 14.98 -22.46
N GLU A 335 0.37 13.99 -22.75
CA GLU A 335 1.00 13.82 -24.07
C GLU A 335 -0.05 13.58 -25.16
N CYS A 336 -1.07 12.74 -24.93
CA CYS A 336 -2.17 12.54 -25.87
C CYS A 336 -2.90 13.86 -26.17
N VAL A 337 -3.26 14.65 -25.15
CA VAL A 337 -3.90 15.97 -25.34
C VAL A 337 -2.99 16.93 -26.12
N SER A 338 -1.69 16.89 -25.86
CA SER A 338 -0.69 17.68 -26.59
C SER A 338 -0.59 17.31 -28.07
N MET A 339 -0.71 16.02 -28.39
CA MET A 339 -0.70 15.53 -29.77
C MET A 339 -1.99 15.91 -30.49
N LEU A 340 -3.14 15.71 -29.87
CA LEU A 340 -4.45 16.11 -30.40
C LEU A 340 -4.52 17.62 -30.66
N ARG A 341 -3.94 18.44 -29.78
CA ARG A 341 -3.85 19.90 -29.99
C ARG A 341 -3.12 20.27 -31.29
N LYS A 342 -2.04 19.55 -31.61
CA LYS A 342 -1.27 19.74 -32.85
C LYS A 342 -2.06 19.23 -34.07
N GLU A 343 -2.71 18.07 -33.96
CA GLU A 343 -3.55 17.51 -35.04
C GLU A 343 -4.71 18.46 -35.40
N CYS A 344 -5.33 19.08 -34.39
CA CYS A 344 -6.37 20.10 -34.59
C CYS A 344 -5.82 21.47 -35.04
N SER A 345 -4.52 21.61 -35.28
CA SER A 345 -3.87 22.86 -35.72
C SER A 345 -4.16 24.07 -34.81
N LEU A 346 -4.36 23.85 -33.51
CA LEU A 346 -4.73 24.91 -32.56
C LEU A 346 -3.57 25.87 -32.23
N ASP A 347 -2.33 25.44 -32.48
CA ASP A 347 -1.12 26.22 -32.23
C ASP A 347 -0.57 26.92 -33.49
N ALA A 348 -1.30 26.86 -34.62
CA ALA A 348 -0.88 27.52 -35.86
C ALA A 348 -0.93 29.04 -35.73
N ASP A 349 0.08 29.74 -36.28
CA ASP A 349 0.09 31.20 -36.31
C ASP A 349 -1.10 31.70 -37.16
N PRO A 350 -2.01 32.53 -36.60
CA PRO A 350 -3.16 33.05 -37.33
C PRO A 350 -2.78 33.86 -38.59
N LYS A 351 -1.51 34.28 -38.73
CA LYS A 351 -1.01 34.94 -39.95
C LYS A 351 -0.58 33.97 -41.06
N MET A 352 -0.31 32.71 -40.74
CA MET A 352 0.13 31.68 -41.68
C MET A 352 -0.91 30.61 -41.97
N ALA A 353 -1.98 30.54 -41.18
CA ALA A 353 -3.13 29.69 -41.48
C ALA A 353 -3.79 30.14 -42.79
N GLU A 354 -3.90 29.25 -43.77
CA GLU A 354 -4.72 29.49 -44.96
C GLU A 354 -6.14 29.83 -44.50
N LEU A 355 -6.63 31.01 -44.87
CA LEU A 355 -7.99 31.39 -44.54
C LEU A 355 -8.93 30.38 -45.21
N PRO A 356 -9.80 29.66 -44.48
CA PRO A 356 -10.75 28.76 -45.10
C PRO A 356 -11.58 29.53 -46.11
N SER A 357 -11.71 28.96 -47.32
CA SER A 357 -12.35 29.59 -48.47
C SER A 357 -13.87 29.68 -48.37
N GLU A 358 -14.46 29.06 -47.36
CA GLU A 358 -15.90 29.00 -47.09
C GLU A 358 -16.15 29.23 -45.58
N GLY A 359 -17.38 29.59 -45.23
CA GLY A 359 -17.80 30.06 -43.90
C GLY A 359 -17.56 29.08 -42.74
N ILE A 360 -18.21 29.33 -41.60
CA ILE A 360 -17.99 28.51 -40.39
C ILE A 360 -18.31 27.04 -40.66
N SER A 361 -17.39 26.16 -40.30
CA SER A 361 -17.60 24.71 -40.36
C SER A 361 -18.74 24.32 -39.42
N GLU A 362 -19.84 23.78 -39.98
CA GLU A 362 -20.94 23.19 -39.22
C GLU A 362 -20.60 21.79 -38.64
N ASP A 363 -19.37 21.32 -38.84
CA ASP A 363 -18.89 20.07 -38.26
C ASP A 363 -18.53 20.24 -36.78
N TRP A 364 -19.43 19.77 -35.91
CA TRP A 364 -19.28 19.76 -34.45
C TRP A 364 -18.58 18.52 -33.90
N THR A 365 -18.14 17.58 -34.75
CA THR A 365 -17.57 16.31 -34.29
C THR A 365 -16.35 16.49 -33.40
N MET A 366 -15.46 17.43 -33.72
CA MET A 366 -14.29 17.73 -32.88
C MET A 366 -14.69 18.25 -31.50
N PHE A 367 -15.69 19.13 -31.46
CA PHE A 367 -16.21 19.69 -30.22
C PHE A 367 -16.87 18.62 -29.34
N GLN A 368 -17.73 17.79 -29.93
CA GLN A 368 -18.42 16.69 -29.23
C GLN A 368 -17.42 15.70 -28.63
N ASN A 369 -16.37 15.34 -29.37
CA ASN A 369 -15.33 14.46 -28.86
C ASN A 369 -14.39 15.16 -27.86
N ALA A 370 -14.19 16.47 -27.93
CA ALA A 370 -13.49 17.22 -26.89
C ALA A 370 -14.28 17.23 -25.56
N PHE A 371 -15.61 17.33 -25.63
CA PHE A 371 -16.49 17.15 -24.47
C PHE A 371 -16.43 15.73 -23.91
N ARG A 372 -16.27 14.72 -24.77
CA ARG A 372 -15.99 13.35 -24.32
C ARG A 372 -14.68 13.26 -23.54
N LEU A 373 -13.63 14.00 -23.90
CA LEU A 373 -12.39 14.07 -23.12
C LEU A 373 -12.61 14.74 -21.75
N ILE A 374 -13.46 15.78 -21.67
CA ILE A 374 -13.85 16.40 -20.40
C ILE A 374 -14.55 15.36 -19.51
N GLN A 375 -15.50 14.61 -20.07
CA GLN A 375 -16.18 13.53 -19.35
C GLN A 375 -15.16 12.50 -18.79
N ILE A 376 -14.18 12.08 -19.59
CA ILE A 376 -13.13 11.14 -19.15
C ILE A 376 -12.35 11.70 -17.95
N CYS A 377 -12.03 13.00 -17.94
CA CYS A 377 -11.38 13.63 -16.79
C CYS A 377 -12.27 13.60 -15.54
N GLY A 378 -13.58 13.75 -15.71
CA GLY A 378 -14.54 13.59 -14.62
C GLY A 378 -14.64 12.19 -14.07
N ASP A 379 -14.64 11.18 -14.97
CA ASP A 379 -14.60 9.78 -14.57
C ASP A 379 -13.31 9.46 -13.78
N LEU A 380 -12.17 10.07 -14.16
CA LEU A 380 -10.91 9.99 -13.40
C LEU A 380 -11.05 10.59 -12.00
N LEU A 381 -11.62 11.79 -11.87
CA LEU A 381 -11.81 12.47 -10.59
C LEU A 381 -12.71 11.66 -9.65
N LEU A 382 -13.86 11.20 -10.13
CA LEU A 382 -14.79 10.40 -9.32
C LEU A 382 -14.20 9.05 -8.88
N LYS A 383 -13.50 8.35 -9.78
CA LYS A 383 -12.86 7.08 -9.41
C LYS A 383 -11.67 7.28 -8.48
N MET A 384 -10.99 8.42 -8.55
CA MET A 384 -9.93 8.79 -7.63
C MET A 384 -10.48 8.92 -6.21
N GLU A 385 -11.62 9.58 -6.02
CA GLU A 385 -12.29 9.66 -4.71
C GLU A 385 -12.62 8.28 -4.15
N ILE A 386 -13.19 7.38 -4.97
CA ILE A 386 -13.52 6.00 -4.57
C ILE A 386 -12.26 5.21 -4.16
N LEU A 387 -11.18 5.35 -4.93
CA LEU A 387 -9.92 4.68 -4.61
C LEU A 387 -9.30 5.22 -3.32
N ASP A 388 -9.39 6.53 -3.09
CA ASP A 388 -8.88 7.18 -1.88
C ASP A 388 -9.62 6.69 -0.63
N GLU A 389 -10.96 6.60 -0.69
CA GLU A 389 -11.78 6.00 0.38
C GLU A 389 -11.36 4.54 0.67
N ARG A 390 -11.10 3.76 -0.38
CA ARG A 390 -10.63 2.37 -0.23
C ARG A 390 -9.24 2.29 0.40
N LEU A 391 -8.33 3.18 0.03
CA LEU A 391 -7.01 3.28 0.63
C LEU A 391 -7.09 3.69 2.10
N LEU A 392 -7.93 4.67 2.45
CA LEU A 392 -8.20 5.05 3.85
C LEU A 392 -8.69 3.85 4.65
N ALA A 393 -9.67 3.11 4.12
CA ALA A 393 -10.17 1.90 4.76
C ALA A 393 -9.05 0.89 4.98
N ALA A 394 -8.23 0.60 3.95
CA ALA A 394 -7.10 -0.33 4.02
C ALA A 394 -6.03 0.08 5.05
N ILE A 395 -5.71 1.37 5.15
CA ILE A 395 -4.75 1.92 6.12
C ILE A 395 -5.23 1.69 7.55
N PHE A 396 -6.55 1.80 7.80
CA PHE A 396 -7.14 1.69 9.13
C PHE A 396 -7.68 0.29 9.49
N MET A 397 -7.67 -0.68 8.56
CA MET A 397 -8.23 -2.04 8.76
C MET A 397 -7.85 -2.75 10.07
N PHE A 398 -6.65 -2.52 10.60
CA PHE A 398 -6.13 -3.23 11.78
C PHE A 398 -6.12 -2.39 13.07
N GLU A 399 -6.69 -1.18 13.07
CA GLU A 399 -6.71 -0.33 14.26
C GLU A 399 -7.81 -0.70 15.27
N GLU A 400 -8.89 -1.35 14.84
CA GLU A 400 -10.06 -1.64 15.69
C GLU A 400 -9.74 -2.55 16.89
N ASP A 401 -8.66 -3.34 16.86
CA ASP A 401 -8.25 -4.17 18.00
C ASP A 401 -7.50 -3.38 19.10
N SER A 402 -7.06 -2.14 18.83
CA SER A 402 -6.16 -1.38 19.72
C SER A 402 -6.77 -0.13 20.37
N GLN A 403 -7.95 0.35 19.98
CA GLN A 403 -8.51 1.61 20.49
C GLN A 403 -9.96 1.51 20.97
N THR A 404 -10.13 1.12 22.24
CA THR A 404 -11.14 1.71 23.14
C THR A 404 -10.49 1.97 24.50
N PRO A 405 -10.04 3.22 24.79
CA PRO A 405 -9.49 3.60 26.09
C PRO A 405 -10.51 4.18 27.08
N GLU A 406 -11.84 4.07 26.85
CA GLU A 406 -12.82 4.79 27.69
C GLU A 406 -13.77 3.96 28.56
N LYS A 407 -13.58 2.65 28.67
CA LYS A 407 -14.23 1.88 29.76
C LYS A 407 -13.25 0.90 30.41
N PRO A 408 -12.88 1.09 31.69
CA PRO A 408 -12.25 0.04 32.46
C PRO A 408 -13.30 -1.02 32.79
N GLN A 409 -13.72 -1.78 31.79
CA GLN A 409 -14.45 -3.02 31.98
C GLN A 409 -13.47 -4.15 31.67
N GLU A 410 -13.16 -4.90 32.72
CA GLU A 410 -12.56 -6.24 32.76
C GLU A 410 -12.37 -6.87 31.38
N LYS A 411 -11.29 -6.51 30.68
CA LYS A 411 -10.80 -7.30 29.55
C LYS A 411 -10.23 -8.57 30.17
N SER A 412 -10.94 -9.68 30.03
CA SER A 412 -10.28 -10.99 30.01
C SER A 412 -9.09 -10.84 29.07
N ALA A 413 -7.88 -11.10 29.57
CA ALA A 413 -6.67 -11.08 28.76
C ALA A 413 -6.88 -12.10 27.64
N SER A 414 -7.27 -11.64 26.44
CA SER A 414 -7.24 -12.49 25.26
C SER A 414 -5.80 -12.95 25.12
N SER A 415 -5.59 -14.27 25.07
CA SER A 415 -4.27 -14.82 24.87
C SER A 415 -3.64 -14.16 23.63
N PRO A 416 -2.38 -13.73 23.68
CA PRO A 416 -1.70 -13.21 22.50
C PRO A 416 -1.84 -14.24 21.37
N ARG A 417 -2.18 -13.79 20.16
CA ARG A 417 -2.27 -14.59 18.93
C ARG A 417 -1.02 -14.32 18.10
N PRO A 418 0.12 -14.94 18.46
CA PRO A 418 1.41 -14.55 17.95
C PRO A 418 1.58 -14.87 16.46
N PHE A 419 0.82 -15.84 15.92
CA PHE A 419 0.83 -16.12 14.48
C PHE A 419 -0.03 -15.13 13.70
N ARG A 420 -1.17 -14.71 14.25
CA ARG A 420 -2.09 -13.78 13.59
C ARG A 420 -1.56 -12.35 13.51
N TRP A 421 -0.76 -11.93 14.49
CA TRP A 421 -0.22 -10.56 14.58
C TRP A 421 1.28 -10.50 14.31
N PHE A 422 1.79 -11.38 13.43
CA PHE A 422 3.19 -11.34 13.02
C PHE A 422 3.49 -10.04 12.23
N ASN A 423 4.03 -9.05 12.92
CA ASN A 423 4.37 -7.75 12.36
C ASN A 423 5.81 -7.76 11.83
N TYR A 424 5.99 -8.27 10.60
CA TYR A 424 7.30 -8.33 9.95
C TYR A 424 7.94 -6.94 9.81
N LEU A 425 7.13 -5.90 9.55
CA LEU A 425 7.64 -4.55 9.28
C LEU A 425 8.21 -3.92 10.55
N GLN A 426 7.50 -4.00 11.68
CA GLN A 426 8.00 -3.51 12.96
C GLN A 426 9.29 -4.23 13.38
N LYS A 427 9.37 -5.53 13.10
CA LYS A 427 10.52 -6.35 13.47
C LYS A 427 11.76 -6.05 12.62
N GLU A 428 11.62 -6.05 11.30
CA GLU A 428 12.75 -5.98 10.37
C GLU A 428 13.10 -4.53 9.98
N ARG A 429 12.10 -3.64 9.91
CA ARG A 429 12.25 -2.23 9.48
C ARG A 429 11.40 -1.28 10.35
N PRO A 430 11.74 -1.10 11.64
CA PRO A 430 10.95 -0.30 12.58
C PRO A 430 10.76 1.16 12.15
N ALA A 431 11.70 1.74 11.38
CA ALA A 431 11.56 3.08 10.83
C ALA A 431 10.41 3.19 9.82
N GLU A 432 10.25 2.21 8.91
CA GLU A 432 9.15 2.17 7.95
C GLU A 432 7.81 1.93 8.65
N PHE A 433 7.79 1.09 9.69
CA PHE A 433 6.59 0.91 10.53
C PHE A 433 6.19 2.20 11.26
N ASN A 434 7.16 2.98 11.76
CA ASN A 434 6.89 4.28 12.36
C ASN A 434 6.35 5.28 11.32
N ALA A 435 6.90 5.29 10.09
CA ALA A 435 6.38 6.13 9.01
C ALA A 435 4.92 5.80 8.66
N LEU A 436 4.54 4.51 8.63
CA LEU A 436 3.16 4.08 8.49
C LEU A 436 2.27 4.63 9.62
N ASN A 437 2.74 4.59 10.87
CA ASN A 437 1.99 5.14 12.01
C ASN A 437 1.87 6.67 11.95
N GLU A 438 2.91 7.37 11.48
CA GLU A 438 2.86 8.81 11.23
C GLU A 438 1.84 9.16 10.13
N LEU A 439 1.79 8.38 9.04
CA LEU A 439 0.77 8.52 8.00
C LEU A 439 -0.64 8.36 8.57
N LYS A 440 -0.88 7.31 9.37
CA LYS A 440 -2.16 7.09 10.07
C LYS A 440 -2.55 8.28 10.94
N GLN A 441 -1.61 8.84 11.70
CA GLN A 441 -1.86 10.02 12.53
C GLN A 441 -2.20 11.26 11.71
N LYS A 442 -1.48 11.51 10.61
CA LYS A 442 -1.75 12.62 9.70
C LYS A 442 -3.16 12.53 9.11
N LEU A 443 -3.53 11.36 8.59
CA LEU A 443 -4.86 11.14 8.00
C LEU A 443 -5.97 11.27 9.04
N LYS A 444 -5.78 10.74 10.26
CA LYS A 444 -6.72 10.96 11.39
C LYS A 444 -6.92 12.42 11.72
N SER A 445 -5.85 13.22 11.70
CA SER A 445 -5.94 14.65 12.02
C SER A 445 -6.65 15.47 10.94
N ALA A 446 -6.66 14.99 9.69
CA ALA A 446 -7.35 15.63 8.58
C ALA A 446 -8.87 15.35 8.56
N GLY A 447 -9.33 14.27 9.20
CA GLY A 447 -10.75 13.95 9.34
C GLY A 447 -11.43 13.67 8.00
N GLU A 448 -12.59 14.29 7.76
CA GLU A 448 -13.37 14.13 6.52
C GLU A 448 -12.69 14.72 5.27
N SER A 449 -11.66 15.57 5.44
CA SER A 449 -10.87 16.12 4.33
C SER A 449 -9.56 15.36 4.10
N ALA A 450 -9.41 14.17 4.67
CA ALA A 450 -8.23 13.34 4.45
C ALA A 450 -8.20 12.85 3.00
N VAL A 451 -7.09 13.12 2.32
CA VAL A 451 -6.79 12.58 0.98
C VAL A 451 -5.48 11.81 1.09
N VAL A 452 -5.48 10.54 0.67
CA VAL A 452 -4.30 9.66 0.72
C VAL A 452 -3.31 9.99 -0.40
N LEU A 453 -3.81 10.25 -1.61
CA LEU A 453 -2.99 10.52 -2.80
C LEU A 453 -3.22 11.95 -3.35
N PRO A 454 -2.91 13.01 -2.58
CA PRO A 454 -3.23 14.39 -2.95
C PRO A 454 -2.52 14.85 -4.23
N VAL A 455 -1.28 14.39 -4.47
CA VAL A 455 -0.52 14.74 -5.67
C VAL A 455 -1.19 14.22 -6.93
N VAL A 456 -1.81 13.04 -6.86
CA VAL A 456 -2.52 12.44 -8.00
C VAL A 456 -3.81 13.20 -8.28
N ALA A 457 -4.56 13.58 -7.23
CA ALA A 457 -5.75 14.40 -7.36
C ALA A 457 -5.43 15.75 -8.04
N ASP A 458 -4.35 16.42 -7.63
CA ASP A 458 -3.88 17.67 -8.25
C ASP A 458 -3.48 17.49 -9.72
N GLN A 459 -2.86 16.36 -10.08
CA GLN A 459 -2.49 16.05 -11.47
C GLN A 459 -3.72 15.83 -12.36
N PHE A 460 -4.72 15.10 -11.89
CA PHE A 460 -5.97 14.91 -12.63
C PHE A 460 -6.78 16.20 -12.74
N GLN A 461 -6.75 17.03 -11.69
CA GLN A 461 -7.33 18.37 -11.73
C GLN A 461 -6.64 19.24 -12.80
N SER A 462 -5.31 19.26 -12.84
CA SER A 462 -4.56 20.00 -13.86
C SER A 462 -4.82 19.48 -15.29
N LEU A 463 -4.94 18.16 -15.46
CA LEU A 463 -5.33 17.56 -16.73
C LEU A 463 -6.74 18.00 -17.15
N ASN A 464 -7.70 18.00 -16.21
CA ASN A 464 -9.07 18.46 -16.46
C ASN A 464 -9.11 19.91 -16.95
N GLU A 465 -8.36 20.83 -16.32
CA GLU A 465 -8.26 22.23 -16.75
C GLU A 465 -7.64 22.37 -18.16
N ARG A 466 -6.64 21.54 -18.45
CA ARG A 466 -6.00 21.53 -19.77
C ARG A 466 -6.95 21.03 -20.86
N VAL A 467 -7.76 20.01 -20.58
CA VAL A 467 -8.76 19.48 -21.51
C VAL A 467 -9.90 20.49 -21.72
N HIS A 468 -10.32 21.22 -20.69
CA HIS A 468 -11.25 22.34 -20.83
C HIS A 468 -10.69 23.43 -21.76
N THR A 469 -9.41 23.80 -21.58
CA THR A 469 -8.73 24.77 -22.46
C THR A 469 -8.66 24.27 -23.90
N PHE A 470 -8.34 22.99 -24.11
CA PHE A 470 -8.34 22.35 -25.42
C PHE A 470 -9.71 22.41 -26.10
N ALA A 471 -10.78 22.02 -25.38
CA ALA A 471 -12.14 22.07 -25.89
C ALA A 471 -12.58 23.52 -26.22
N PHE A 472 -12.16 24.48 -25.39
CA PHE A 472 -12.44 25.89 -25.60
C PHE A 472 -11.78 26.37 -26.90
N ASP A 473 -10.51 26.04 -27.10
CA ASP A 473 -9.74 26.45 -28.27
C ASP A 473 -10.30 25.87 -29.58
N ILE A 474 -10.88 24.66 -29.56
CA ILE A 474 -11.57 24.07 -30.74
C ILE A 474 -12.71 24.94 -31.23
N ILE A 475 -13.54 25.47 -30.33
CA ILE A 475 -14.61 26.41 -30.72
C ILE A 475 -13.97 27.76 -31.08
N PHE A 476 -13.05 28.21 -30.24
CA PHE A 476 -12.57 29.59 -30.28
C PHE A 476 -11.74 29.91 -31.52
N ILE A 477 -11.08 28.92 -32.12
CA ILE A 477 -10.36 29.11 -33.39
C ILE A 477 -11.29 29.51 -34.54
N GLN A 478 -12.50 28.91 -34.61
CA GLN A 478 -13.50 29.26 -35.63
C GLN A 478 -14.00 30.69 -35.43
N ILE A 479 -14.26 31.08 -34.18
CA ILE A 479 -14.66 32.43 -33.76
C ILE A 479 -13.59 33.46 -34.17
N ARG A 480 -12.32 33.17 -33.88
CA ARG A 480 -11.19 34.05 -34.25
C ARG A 480 -11.04 34.21 -35.76
N GLN A 481 -11.13 33.12 -36.52
CA GLN A 481 -11.02 33.16 -37.98
C GLN A 481 -12.12 34.02 -38.61
N GLN A 482 -13.35 33.92 -38.13
CA GLN A 482 -14.48 34.73 -38.62
C GLN A 482 -14.33 36.22 -38.30
N LEU A 483 -13.93 36.54 -37.06
CA LEU A 483 -13.67 37.94 -36.67
C LEU A 483 -12.50 38.55 -37.45
N ALA A 484 -11.60 37.74 -37.98
CA ALA A 484 -10.51 38.20 -38.86
C ALA A 484 -10.95 38.37 -40.32
N GLN A 485 -11.98 37.65 -40.79
CA GLN A 485 -12.29 37.55 -42.21
C GLN A 485 -13.06 38.73 -42.81
N THR A 486 -14.07 39.36 -42.18
CA THR A 486 -14.80 40.45 -42.89
C THR A 486 -15.79 41.30 -42.07
N PRO A 487 -16.24 42.47 -42.61
CA PRO A 487 -17.05 43.51 -41.94
C PRO A 487 -18.57 43.23 -41.82
N LYS A 488 -19.00 41.96 -41.84
CA LYS A 488 -20.39 41.59 -41.49
C LYS A 488 -20.35 40.52 -40.42
N LEU A 489 -21.04 40.79 -39.32
CA LEU A 489 -20.96 39.99 -38.10
C LEU A 489 -21.80 38.68 -38.21
N GLN A 490 -21.32 37.68 -38.95
CA GLN A 490 -21.94 36.34 -39.00
C GLN A 490 -21.69 35.49 -37.74
N ILE A 491 -20.93 36.00 -36.77
CA ILE A 491 -20.60 35.25 -35.55
C ILE A 491 -21.82 35.05 -34.63
N GLY A 492 -22.81 35.93 -34.74
CA GLY A 492 -24.03 35.84 -33.94
C GLY A 492 -24.79 34.54 -34.19
N ASP A 493 -24.96 34.17 -35.46
CA ASP A 493 -25.67 32.96 -35.86
C ASP A 493 -24.98 31.70 -35.33
N TYR A 494 -23.64 31.65 -35.38
CA TYR A 494 -22.87 30.53 -34.83
C TYR A 494 -23.01 30.43 -33.30
N LEU A 495 -22.87 31.56 -32.59
CA LEU A 495 -23.01 31.58 -31.14
C LEU A 495 -24.40 31.11 -30.69
N LEU A 496 -25.44 31.43 -31.45
CA LEU A 496 -26.82 30.97 -31.17
C LEU A 496 -27.02 29.46 -31.40
N THR A 497 -26.13 28.78 -32.14
CA THR A 497 -26.19 27.32 -32.30
C THR A 497 -25.48 26.56 -31.17
N LEU A 498 -24.56 27.19 -30.43
CA LEU A 498 -23.80 26.55 -29.34
C LEU A 498 -24.68 25.94 -28.23
N PRO A 499 -25.75 26.61 -27.74
CA PRO A 499 -26.61 26.01 -26.73
C PRO A 499 -27.19 24.66 -27.15
N GLN A 500 -27.58 24.51 -28.42
CA GLN A 500 -28.14 23.26 -28.96
C GLN A 500 -27.09 22.13 -29.01
N GLN A 501 -25.81 22.48 -29.14
CA GLN A 501 -24.70 21.50 -29.15
C GLN A 501 -24.27 21.09 -27.75
N LEU A 502 -24.46 21.97 -26.77
CA LEU A 502 -24.18 21.70 -25.35
C LEU A 502 -25.34 20.97 -24.65
N GLU A 503 -26.58 21.20 -25.10
CA GLU A 503 -27.78 20.63 -24.49
C GLU A 503 -27.73 19.10 -24.30
N PRO A 504 -27.26 18.27 -25.26
CA PRO A 504 -27.15 16.83 -25.08
C PRO A 504 -26.24 16.43 -23.92
N PHE A 505 -25.23 17.23 -23.62
CA PHE A 505 -24.25 16.97 -22.56
C PHE A 505 -24.73 17.47 -21.19
N ILE A 506 -25.51 18.55 -21.16
CA ILE A 506 -26.03 19.15 -19.92
C ILE A 506 -27.29 18.43 -19.43
N THR A 507 -28.15 17.97 -20.35
CA THR A 507 -29.45 17.37 -20.00
C THR A 507 -29.38 15.88 -19.72
N GLN A 508 -28.36 15.18 -20.22
CA GLN A 508 -28.12 13.78 -19.89
C GLN A 508 -27.52 13.66 -18.49
N ASP A 509 -28.05 12.72 -17.71
CA ASP A 509 -27.50 12.40 -16.39
C ASP A 509 -26.13 11.73 -16.58
N ASN A 510 -25.08 12.52 -16.42
CA ASN A 510 -23.70 12.11 -16.61
C ASN A 510 -22.83 12.63 -15.45
N PRO A 511 -22.61 11.80 -14.41
CA PRO A 511 -21.91 12.24 -13.21
C PRO A 511 -20.45 12.62 -13.49
N GLY A 512 -19.78 11.90 -14.40
CA GLY A 512 -18.41 12.21 -14.81
C GLY A 512 -18.32 13.61 -15.41
N LEU A 513 -19.14 13.89 -16.43
CA LEU A 513 -19.14 15.22 -17.03
C LEU A 513 -19.51 16.32 -16.02
N ALA A 514 -20.51 16.11 -15.17
CA ALA A 514 -20.90 17.09 -14.14
C ALA A 514 -19.75 17.38 -13.16
N ALA A 515 -19.04 16.35 -12.71
CA ALA A 515 -17.88 16.48 -11.84
C ALA A 515 -16.75 17.25 -12.54
N ALA A 516 -16.43 16.90 -13.79
CA ALA A 516 -15.40 17.56 -14.58
C ALA A 516 -15.70 19.05 -14.78
N MET A 517 -16.94 19.41 -15.14
CA MET A 517 -17.31 20.79 -15.40
C MET A 517 -17.38 21.64 -14.13
N LYS A 518 -17.71 21.04 -12.98
CA LYS A 518 -17.67 21.73 -11.67
C LYS A 518 -16.23 21.99 -11.23
N ALA A 519 -15.34 21.03 -11.45
CA ALA A 519 -13.94 21.14 -11.08
C ALA A 519 -13.12 21.92 -12.10
N GLY A 520 -13.55 21.99 -13.36
CA GLY A 520 -12.79 22.59 -14.46
C GLY A 520 -12.71 24.12 -14.37
N ASN A 521 -11.56 24.67 -14.79
CA ASN A 521 -11.39 26.10 -14.94
C ASN A 521 -11.40 26.49 -16.42
N LEU A 522 -12.30 27.39 -16.79
CA LEU A 522 -12.47 27.85 -18.17
C LEU A 522 -11.70 29.14 -18.45
N PRO A 523 -11.21 29.34 -19.69
CA PRO A 523 -10.75 30.65 -20.14
C PRO A 523 -11.87 31.70 -20.02
N PHE A 524 -11.56 32.95 -19.66
CA PHE A 524 -12.57 34.00 -19.46
C PHE A 524 -13.72 33.59 -18.49
N PRO A 525 -13.41 33.16 -17.25
CA PRO A 525 -14.42 32.75 -16.29
C PRO A 525 -15.28 33.94 -15.85
N ASP A 526 -16.47 33.65 -15.32
CA ASP A 526 -17.22 34.67 -14.61
C ASP A 526 -16.59 34.88 -13.23
N ILE A 527 -16.29 36.12 -12.89
CA ILE A 527 -15.66 36.47 -11.61
C ILE A 527 -16.75 36.81 -10.57
N GLN A 528 -17.99 37.06 -11.01
CA GLN A 528 -19.04 37.60 -10.14
C GLN A 528 -20.02 36.53 -9.62
N ASP A 529 -20.25 35.44 -10.36
CA ASP A 529 -21.25 34.40 -9.99
C ASP A 529 -20.75 32.96 -10.23
N GLN A 530 -19.81 32.45 -9.42
CA GLN A 530 -19.24 31.11 -9.60
C GLN A 530 -20.11 29.95 -9.06
N ASP A 531 -21.01 30.21 -8.09
CA ASP A 531 -21.66 29.13 -7.32
C ASP A 531 -23.13 28.84 -7.70
N GLU A 532 -23.82 29.71 -8.44
CA GLU A 532 -25.27 29.57 -8.71
C GLU A 532 -25.64 29.12 -10.14
N HIS A 533 -24.69 29.11 -11.07
CA HIS A 533 -24.97 28.85 -12.48
C HIS A 533 -24.74 27.38 -12.87
N ASN A 534 -25.59 26.89 -13.79
CA ASN A 534 -25.42 25.58 -14.41
C ASN A 534 -24.03 25.50 -15.08
N PRO A 535 -23.26 24.40 -14.95
CA PRO A 535 -21.98 24.27 -15.63
C PRO A 535 -22.03 24.54 -17.15
N GLY A 536 -23.17 24.25 -17.79
CA GLY A 536 -23.43 24.60 -19.19
C GLY A 536 -23.49 26.11 -19.48
N SER A 537 -24.14 26.89 -18.61
CA SER A 537 -24.18 28.36 -18.75
C SER A 537 -22.81 28.98 -18.48
N ASN A 538 -21.99 28.38 -17.60
CA ASN A 538 -20.61 28.82 -17.38
C ASN A 538 -19.75 28.67 -18.64
N TRP A 539 -19.92 27.57 -19.38
CA TRP A 539 -19.29 27.32 -20.67
C TRP A 539 -19.73 28.33 -21.75
N LEU A 540 -21.04 28.55 -21.90
CA LEU A 540 -21.58 29.54 -22.84
C LEU A 540 -21.09 30.96 -22.50
N GLY A 541 -21.13 31.33 -21.22
CA GLY A 541 -20.63 32.60 -20.73
C GLY A 541 -19.14 32.79 -21.01
N SER A 542 -18.33 31.75 -20.83
CA SER A 542 -16.89 31.77 -21.13
C SER A 542 -16.63 32.05 -22.62
N ILE A 543 -17.32 31.33 -23.53
CA ILE A 543 -17.18 31.54 -24.97
C ILE A 543 -17.67 32.94 -25.37
N ALA A 544 -18.81 33.39 -24.83
CA ALA A 544 -19.37 34.71 -25.10
C ALA A 544 -18.42 35.83 -24.63
N ARG A 545 -17.86 35.71 -23.41
CA ARG A 545 -16.87 36.67 -22.88
C ARG A 545 -15.57 36.68 -23.68
N GLY A 546 -15.07 35.51 -24.06
CA GLY A 546 -13.93 35.41 -24.98
C GLY A 546 -14.22 36.11 -26.32
N THR A 547 -15.41 35.87 -26.87
CA THR A 547 -15.82 36.47 -28.15
C THR A 547 -15.93 37.99 -28.04
N MET A 548 -16.51 38.51 -26.96
CA MET A 548 -16.55 39.96 -26.66
C MET A 548 -15.15 40.57 -26.58
N HIS A 549 -14.21 39.87 -25.94
CA HIS A 549 -12.83 40.33 -25.81
C HIS A 549 -12.15 40.45 -27.18
N VAL A 550 -12.22 39.41 -28.01
CA VAL A 550 -11.63 39.43 -29.37
C VAL A 550 -12.34 40.45 -30.26
N TYR A 551 -13.67 40.53 -30.20
CA TYR A 551 -14.44 41.50 -30.99
C TYR A 551 -14.05 42.94 -30.66
N THR A 552 -13.92 43.24 -29.37
CA THR A 552 -13.44 44.53 -28.87
C THR A 552 -12.04 44.85 -29.39
N GLU A 553 -11.10 43.91 -29.28
CA GLU A 553 -9.73 44.09 -29.79
C GLU A 553 -9.70 44.29 -31.31
N SER A 554 -10.59 43.62 -32.06
CA SER A 554 -10.76 43.84 -33.51
C SER A 554 -11.26 45.25 -33.81
N ILE A 555 -12.23 45.77 -33.04
CA ILE A 555 -12.72 47.15 -33.19
C ILE A 555 -11.60 48.15 -32.96
N LEU A 556 -10.78 47.95 -31.92
CA LEU A 556 -9.66 48.83 -31.59
C LEU A 556 -8.53 48.80 -32.62
N ARG A 557 -8.50 47.81 -33.53
CA ARG A 557 -7.52 47.69 -34.62
C ARG A 557 -7.98 48.33 -35.94
N ILE A 558 -9.22 48.81 -36.02
CA ILE A 558 -9.73 49.53 -37.20
C ILE A 558 -8.84 50.76 -37.42
N HIS A 559 -8.50 51.09 -38.67
CA HIS A 559 -7.64 52.24 -38.97
C HIS A 559 -8.39 53.58 -39.01
N GLU A 560 -9.58 53.61 -39.64
CA GLU A 560 -10.40 54.83 -39.76
C GLU A 560 -11.87 54.46 -39.94
N LEU A 561 -12.77 55.23 -39.32
CA LEU A 561 -14.22 55.09 -39.46
C LEU A 561 -14.82 56.29 -40.19
N THR A 562 -15.45 56.02 -41.35
CA THR A 562 -16.36 56.95 -42.02
C THR A 562 -17.70 57.05 -41.29
N PRO A 563 -18.54 58.07 -41.56
CA PRO A 563 -19.88 58.15 -40.98
C PRO A 563 -20.75 56.93 -41.29
N TYR A 564 -20.63 56.38 -42.51
CA TYR A 564 -21.36 55.18 -42.94
C TYR A 564 -20.87 53.93 -42.21
N SER A 565 -19.55 53.72 -42.14
CA SER A 565 -18.98 52.56 -41.42
C SER A 565 -19.15 52.67 -39.90
N THR A 566 -19.28 53.89 -39.35
CA THR A 566 -19.65 54.10 -37.94
C THR A 566 -21.08 53.63 -37.68
N GLN A 567 -22.03 53.99 -38.56
CA GLN A 567 -23.41 53.51 -38.44
C GLN A 567 -23.51 51.98 -38.59
N GLN A 568 -22.75 51.40 -39.51
CA GLN A 568 -22.70 49.94 -39.67
C GLN A 568 -22.13 49.27 -38.41
N LEU A 569 -21.00 49.76 -37.88
CA LEU A 569 -20.39 49.21 -36.67
C LEU A 569 -21.32 49.31 -35.45
N LEU A 570 -22.06 50.41 -35.31
CA LEU A 570 -23.07 50.55 -34.26
C LEU A 570 -24.19 49.52 -34.40
N ALA A 571 -24.67 49.27 -35.63
CA ALA A 571 -25.65 48.23 -35.88
C ALA A 571 -25.11 46.83 -35.58
N ASP A 572 -23.84 46.56 -35.91
CA ASP A 572 -23.18 45.28 -35.64
C ASP A 572 -22.97 45.06 -34.12
N ILE A 573 -22.58 46.11 -33.38
CA ILE A 573 -22.48 46.07 -31.91
C ILE A 573 -23.86 45.83 -31.28
N ASP A 574 -24.89 46.56 -31.72
CA ASP A 574 -26.24 46.41 -31.16
C ASP A 574 -26.81 45.00 -31.49
N TYR A 575 -26.56 44.45 -32.68
CA TYR A 575 -26.90 43.06 -33.01
C TYR A 575 -26.13 42.06 -32.12
N PHE A 576 -24.83 42.25 -31.91
CA PHE A 576 -24.05 41.39 -31.03
C PHE A 576 -24.53 41.42 -29.58
N CYS A 577 -24.90 42.59 -29.06
CA CYS A 577 -25.50 42.72 -27.74
C CYS A 577 -26.81 41.93 -27.62
N ASN A 578 -27.67 41.95 -28.66
CA ASN A 578 -28.89 41.14 -28.66
C ASN A 578 -28.59 39.63 -28.67
N VAL A 579 -27.52 39.19 -29.34
CA VAL A 579 -27.07 37.80 -29.31
C VAL A 579 -26.59 37.41 -27.92
N LEU A 580 -25.81 38.27 -27.26
CA LEU A 580 -25.35 38.04 -25.89
C LEU A 580 -26.53 37.94 -24.91
N GLU A 581 -27.52 38.82 -25.05
CA GLU A 581 -28.75 38.78 -24.26
C GLU A 581 -29.54 37.47 -24.48
N ALA A 582 -29.60 36.99 -25.73
CA ALA A 582 -30.22 35.69 -26.04
C ALA A 582 -29.45 34.49 -25.46
N LEU A 583 -28.16 34.65 -25.15
CA LEU A 583 -27.34 33.66 -24.45
C LEU A 583 -27.32 33.87 -22.93
N GLU A 584 -28.11 34.82 -22.41
CA GLU A 584 -28.15 35.21 -20.99
C GLU A 584 -26.80 35.74 -20.47
N VAL A 585 -26.00 36.37 -21.34
CA VAL A 585 -24.69 36.96 -21.01
C VAL A 585 -24.75 38.47 -21.10
N ASN A 586 -24.31 39.16 -20.06
CA ASN A 586 -24.26 40.62 -20.06
C ASN A 586 -23.09 41.15 -20.91
N PRO A 587 -23.29 42.23 -21.70
CA PRO A 587 -22.21 42.90 -22.41
C PRO A 587 -21.13 43.42 -21.45
N SER A 588 -19.85 43.20 -21.79
CA SER A 588 -18.74 43.73 -20.99
C SER A 588 -18.74 45.26 -20.92
N GLN A 589 -18.23 45.81 -19.81
CA GLN A 589 -18.09 47.27 -19.64
C GLN A 589 -17.30 47.92 -20.78
N ILE A 590 -16.29 47.23 -21.30
CA ILE A 590 -15.48 47.76 -22.41
C ILE A 590 -16.34 47.91 -23.68
N LEU A 591 -17.13 46.88 -24.02
CA LEU A 591 -17.99 46.92 -25.20
C LEU A 591 -19.09 47.99 -25.06
N THR A 592 -19.66 48.16 -23.87
CA THR A 592 -20.67 49.22 -23.62
C THR A 592 -20.04 50.61 -23.72
N HIS A 593 -18.85 50.82 -23.16
CA HIS A 593 -18.11 52.07 -23.31
C HIS A 593 -17.82 52.39 -24.78
N ILE A 594 -17.35 51.42 -25.57
CA ILE A 594 -17.13 51.59 -27.01
C ILE A 594 -18.43 51.99 -27.72
N ASN A 595 -19.55 51.32 -27.45
CA ASN A 595 -20.84 51.63 -28.07
C ASN A 595 -21.28 53.09 -27.78
N VAL A 596 -21.15 53.53 -26.52
CA VAL A 596 -21.52 54.90 -26.12
C VAL A 596 -20.58 55.93 -26.74
N LEU A 597 -19.27 55.67 -26.76
CA LEU A 597 -18.28 56.57 -27.37
C LEU A 597 -18.44 56.69 -28.89
N LEU A 598 -18.84 55.62 -29.59
CA LEU A 598 -19.15 55.67 -31.03
C LEU A 598 -20.44 56.49 -31.31
N LYS A 599 -21.43 56.47 -30.40
CA LYS A 599 -22.68 57.25 -30.48
C LYS A 599 -22.49 58.73 -30.13
N ALA A 600 -21.45 59.09 -29.38
CA ALA A 600 -21.20 60.47 -28.96
C ALA A 600 -20.91 61.42 -30.14
N SER A 601 -21.42 62.65 -30.07
CA SER A 601 -21.04 63.72 -31.00
C SER A 601 -19.58 64.15 -30.76
N PRO A 602 -18.81 64.56 -31.79
CA PRO A 602 -17.41 64.96 -31.63
C PRO A 602 -17.18 65.99 -30.51
N ASP A 603 -18.08 66.97 -30.38
CA ASP A 603 -17.97 68.04 -29.37
C ASP A 603 -18.16 67.57 -27.92
N LYS A 604 -18.80 66.42 -27.71
CA LYS A 604 -19.13 65.85 -26.39
C LYS A 604 -18.32 64.59 -26.07
N PHE A 605 -17.43 64.17 -26.97
CA PHE A 605 -16.73 62.89 -26.86
C PHE A 605 -15.94 62.78 -25.56
N HIS A 606 -15.10 63.78 -25.27
CA HIS A 606 -14.24 63.81 -24.08
C HIS A 606 -15.03 63.96 -22.76
N GLU A 607 -16.16 64.67 -22.79
CA GLU A 607 -17.08 64.79 -21.64
C GLU A 607 -17.70 63.42 -21.32
N VAL A 608 -18.26 62.74 -22.33
CA VAL A 608 -18.86 61.40 -22.18
C VAL A 608 -17.83 60.36 -21.76
N ALA A 609 -16.61 60.42 -22.29
CA ALA A 609 -15.52 59.52 -21.90
C ALA A 609 -15.14 59.69 -20.42
N SER A 610 -15.07 60.94 -19.95
CA SER A 610 -14.78 61.26 -18.54
C SER A 610 -15.90 60.81 -17.61
N ASP A 611 -17.16 61.04 -17.99
CA ASP A 611 -18.33 60.68 -17.16
C ASP A 611 -18.47 59.17 -16.96
N LEU A 612 -18.11 58.39 -17.97
CA LEU A 612 -18.12 56.92 -17.93
C LEU A 612 -16.87 56.30 -17.27
N GLY A 613 -15.83 57.10 -17.03
CA GLY A 613 -14.55 56.59 -16.52
C GLY A 613 -13.88 55.59 -17.45
N VAL A 614 -13.93 55.84 -18.77
CA VAL A 614 -13.36 54.93 -19.77
C VAL A 614 -11.83 54.89 -19.66
N GLU A 615 -11.23 53.69 -19.81
CA GLU A 615 -9.77 53.57 -19.83
C GLU A 615 -9.14 54.37 -20.99
N ASP A 616 -8.02 55.03 -20.69
CA ASP A 616 -7.29 55.88 -21.65
C ASP A 616 -6.97 55.16 -22.97
N ARG A 617 -6.61 53.87 -22.91
CA ARG A 617 -6.31 53.05 -24.08
C ARG A 617 -7.49 53.01 -25.05
N ILE A 618 -8.70 52.78 -24.54
CA ILE A 618 -9.93 52.68 -25.33
C ILE A 618 -10.31 54.06 -25.85
N MET A 619 -10.29 55.09 -24.99
CA MET A 619 -10.60 56.47 -25.36
C MET A 619 -9.71 56.96 -26.51
N VAL A 620 -8.39 56.79 -26.40
CA VAL A 620 -7.43 57.23 -27.41
C VAL A 620 -7.62 56.46 -28.73
N ALA A 621 -7.84 55.15 -28.66
CA ALA A 621 -8.10 54.35 -29.86
C ALA A 621 -9.38 54.82 -30.57
N ILE A 622 -10.51 54.95 -29.86
CA ILE A 622 -11.78 55.35 -30.49
C ILE A 622 -11.71 56.80 -31.02
N ALA A 623 -11.06 57.72 -30.30
CA ALA A 623 -10.83 59.09 -30.78
C ALA A 623 -10.00 59.09 -32.08
N GLY A 624 -8.93 58.30 -32.12
CA GLY A 624 -8.06 58.15 -33.30
C GLY A 624 -8.81 57.58 -34.50
N ILE A 625 -9.58 56.51 -34.31
CA ILE A 625 -10.34 55.85 -35.39
C ILE A 625 -11.42 56.78 -35.96
N ARG A 626 -12.02 57.65 -35.12
CA ARG A 626 -13.04 58.64 -35.53
C ARG A 626 -12.45 59.99 -35.97
N ASN A 627 -11.13 60.15 -35.95
CA ASN A 627 -10.44 61.41 -36.29
C ASN A 627 -10.88 62.61 -35.41
N ILE A 628 -11.20 62.35 -34.13
CA ILE A 628 -11.57 63.36 -33.13
C ILE A 628 -10.29 63.84 -32.44
N ARG A 629 -10.11 65.16 -32.33
CA ARG A 629 -8.92 65.79 -31.75
C ARG A 629 -8.99 65.96 -30.25
#